data_AF-A0A9P5LL77-F1
#
_entry.id   AF-A0A9P5LL77-F1
#
_cell.length_a   1.000
_cell.length_b   1.000
_cell.length_c   1.000
_cell.angle_alpha   90.00
_cell.angle_beta   90.00
_cell.angle_gamma   90.00
#
_symmetry.space_group_name_H-M   'P 1'
#
loop_
_entity.id
_entity.type
_entity.pdbx_description
1 polymer ?
#
loop_
_entity_poly.entity_id
_entity_poly.type
_entity_poly.pdbx_seq_one_letter_code
_entity_poly.pdbx_strand_id
1 'polypeptide(L)'
;MHSTSSKALVLGNFFGTVSPPSKNNLSKGPHSKPSSSKSSSSEKDPYHQENKAVWKAVKNKNGSPEVIIFAVVASDHKSKMKDFVKEKGRKEELRSTVIVTTQNHLQEKINSNLNKKYATLYLLVSSNVERITYEIPGVVKDVQVALCTPPGRPDKLRIDSSSTYCGIKTYAWTQRADSTRKSGHQILHSEGCYFNFSDDMDEAVQLFQPITGSDMSAERLSEQFG
;
A
#
# COMPACT_ATOMS: atom_id res chain seq x y z
N MET A 1 -62.44 23.28 21.84
CA MET A 1 -62.39 23.93 23.16
C MET A 1 -61.01 24.53 23.34
N HIS A 2 -60.98 25.86 23.52
CA HIS A 2 -59.97 26.77 24.10
C HIS A 2 -58.46 26.41 24.09
N SER A 3 -57.49 27.31 23.93
CA SER A 3 -57.42 28.76 23.61
C SER A 3 -55.96 29.19 23.82
N THR A 4 -55.37 29.94 22.86
CA THR A 4 -54.48 31.14 23.01
C THR A 4 -53.19 31.04 23.87
N SER A 5 -52.11 31.84 23.77
CA SER A 5 -51.79 33.18 23.24
C SER A 5 -50.25 33.33 23.44
N SER A 6 -49.41 33.80 22.51
CA SER A 6 -49.13 35.19 22.08
C SER A 6 -47.83 35.80 22.66
N LYS A 7 -46.95 36.25 21.72
CA LYS A 7 -46.19 37.54 21.63
C LYS A 7 -45.13 37.83 22.73
N ALA A 8 -44.03 38.58 22.51
CA ALA A 8 -43.83 39.75 21.66
C ALA A 8 -42.33 40.06 21.37
N LEU A 9 -42.12 40.93 20.37
CA LEU A 9 -40.90 41.65 19.95
C LEU A 9 -40.57 42.84 20.86
N VAL A 10 -39.30 43.27 20.92
CA VAL A 10 -38.91 44.68 21.14
C VAL A 10 -37.67 45.04 20.30
N LEU A 11 -37.84 46.10 19.49
CA LEU A 11 -36.83 46.92 18.80
C LEU A 11 -36.47 48.12 19.69
N GLY A 12 -35.26 48.67 19.56
CA GLY A 12 -34.93 49.99 20.15
C GLY A 12 -33.52 50.50 19.87
N ASN A 13 -33.44 51.52 19.02
CA ASN A 13 -32.27 52.32 18.61
C ASN A 13 -31.71 53.22 19.74
N PHE A 14 -30.46 53.74 19.64
CA PHE A 14 -30.17 55.20 19.70
C PHE A 14 -28.66 55.60 19.50
N PHE A 15 -28.47 56.69 18.74
CA PHE A 15 -27.39 57.71 18.56
C PHE A 15 -26.13 57.73 19.47
N GLY A 16 -24.95 58.28 19.13
CA GLY A 16 -24.43 59.08 18.00
C GLY A 16 -23.12 59.83 18.41
N THR A 17 -22.21 60.10 17.44
CA THR A 17 -21.15 61.19 17.32
C THR A 17 -20.15 61.43 18.49
N VAL A 18 -18.86 61.82 18.35
CA VAL A 18 -18.19 62.93 17.62
C VAL A 18 -16.64 62.69 17.60
N SER A 19 -15.91 63.25 16.61
CA SER A 19 -14.43 63.22 16.42
C SER A 19 -13.67 64.41 17.09
N PRO A 20 -12.41 64.78 16.69
CA PRO A 20 -11.06 64.44 17.21
C PRO A 20 -10.29 65.67 17.80
N PRO A 21 -8.97 65.64 18.14
CA PRO A 21 -7.91 65.99 17.17
C PRO A 21 -6.45 65.43 17.39
N SER A 22 -5.64 65.40 16.30
CA SER A 22 -4.19 65.74 16.09
C SER A 22 -3.15 65.60 17.23
N LYS A 23 -1.85 65.23 17.08
CA LYS A 23 -0.84 65.44 16.00
C LYS A 23 0.52 64.77 16.39
N ASN A 24 1.36 64.51 15.37
CA ASN A 24 2.84 64.64 15.30
C ASN A 24 3.79 63.41 15.20
N ASN A 25 4.67 63.55 14.17
CA ASN A 25 6.02 62.99 13.90
C ASN A 25 6.07 61.54 13.37
N LEU A 26 6.29 61.26 12.08
CA LEU A 26 7.34 61.63 11.10
C LEU A 26 8.73 61.02 11.40
N SER A 27 9.12 60.04 10.56
CA SER A 27 10.46 59.82 9.96
C SER A 27 11.14 58.45 10.16
N LYS A 28 11.20 57.71 9.02
CA LYS A 28 12.31 56.93 8.43
C LYS A 28 12.81 55.63 9.08
N GLY A 29 12.67 54.55 8.32
CA GLY A 29 13.49 53.33 8.39
C GLY A 29 12.92 52.19 7.55
N PRO A 30 13.56 51.75 6.45
CA PRO A 30 13.03 50.73 5.55
C PRO A 30 13.55 49.32 5.91
N HIS A 31 12.78 48.28 5.53
CA HIS A 31 13.19 46.88 5.37
C HIS A 31 13.84 46.22 6.62
N SER A 32 13.24 45.25 7.30
CA SER A 32 12.74 43.99 6.76
C SER A 32 11.96 43.32 7.89
N LYS A 33 10.72 42.88 7.63
CA LYS A 33 10.07 41.93 8.54
C LYS A 33 10.98 40.71 8.67
N PRO A 34 11.24 40.17 9.87
CA PRO A 34 11.72 38.80 9.96
C PRO A 34 10.62 37.95 9.35
N SER A 35 10.87 37.47 8.13
CA SER A 35 10.05 36.45 7.50
C SER A 35 10.02 35.31 8.50
N SER A 36 8.86 35.08 9.10
CA SER A 36 8.56 33.81 9.76
C SER A 36 8.61 32.75 8.67
N SER A 37 9.83 32.29 8.38
CA SER A 37 10.05 31.02 7.72
C SER A 37 9.37 30.01 8.62
N LYS A 38 8.11 29.68 8.29
CA LYS A 38 7.52 28.39 8.56
C LYS A 38 8.44 27.37 7.88
N SER A 39 9.58 27.11 8.51
CA SER A 39 10.37 25.92 8.27
C SER A 39 9.43 24.78 8.61
N SER A 40 8.85 24.24 7.56
CA SER A 40 8.01 23.05 7.58
C SER A 40 8.73 22.00 8.42
N SER A 41 8.13 21.62 9.54
CA SER A 41 8.59 20.61 10.49
C SER A 41 8.76 19.20 9.89
N SER A 42 8.65 19.05 8.57
CA SER A 42 8.78 17.80 7.82
C SER A 42 10.22 17.30 7.66
N GLU A 43 11.23 18.12 7.96
CA GLU A 43 12.64 17.78 7.71
C GLU A 43 13.31 16.99 8.85
N LYS A 44 12.65 16.85 10.01
CA LYS A 44 13.14 16.07 11.16
C LYS A 44 12.54 14.68 11.28
N ASP A 45 11.67 14.26 10.36
CA ASP A 45 11.16 12.89 10.39
C ASP A 45 12.16 11.97 9.69
N PRO A 46 12.90 11.12 10.42
CA PRO A 46 13.89 10.21 9.80
C PRO A 46 13.27 9.27 8.76
N TYR A 47 11.93 9.20 8.72
CA TYR A 47 11.16 8.30 7.87
C TYR A 47 10.47 9.00 6.68
N HIS A 48 10.78 10.27 6.46
CA HIS A 48 10.19 11.05 5.38
C HIS A 48 10.58 10.50 4.00
N GLN A 49 11.79 9.95 3.86
CA GLN A 49 12.30 9.43 2.60
C GLN A 49 11.63 8.11 2.21
N GLU A 50 11.40 7.21 3.16
CA GLU A 50 10.73 5.93 2.97
C GLU A 50 9.27 6.13 2.61
N ASN A 51 8.56 7.00 3.32
CA ASN A 51 7.16 7.32 3.00
C ASN A 51 7.04 7.96 1.59
N LYS A 52 8.01 8.81 1.20
CA LYS A 52 8.10 9.35 -0.17
C LYS A 52 8.32 8.25 -1.20
N ALA A 53 9.19 7.27 -0.92
CA ALA A 53 9.46 6.16 -1.84
C ALA A 53 8.22 5.29 -2.05
N VAL A 54 7.55 4.88 -0.97
CA VAL A 54 6.30 4.10 -1.05
C VAL A 54 5.22 4.89 -1.77
N TRP A 55 5.06 6.19 -1.47
CA TRP A 55 4.09 7.03 -2.17
C TRP A 55 4.38 7.15 -3.66
N LYS A 56 5.65 7.33 -4.05
CA LYS A 56 6.04 7.35 -5.47
C LYS A 56 5.62 6.05 -6.16
N ALA A 57 5.85 4.91 -5.52
CA ALA A 57 5.42 3.61 -6.04
C ALA A 57 3.90 3.49 -6.14
N VAL A 58 3.15 3.91 -5.11
CA VAL A 58 1.68 3.95 -5.11
C VAL A 58 1.17 4.76 -6.30
N LYS A 59 1.75 5.93 -6.55
CA LYS A 59 1.36 6.79 -7.67
C LYS A 59 1.65 6.18 -9.03
N ASN A 60 2.82 5.55 -9.18
CA ASN A 60 3.20 4.88 -10.43
C ASN A 60 2.27 3.70 -10.77
N LYS A 61 1.62 3.09 -9.77
CA LYS A 61 0.69 1.97 -9.94
C LYS A 61 -0.78 2.40 -9.83
N ASN A 62 -1.04 3.68 -9.60
CA ASN A 62 -2.39 4.23 -9.65
C ASN A 62 -2.87 4.27 -11.10
N GLY A 63 -4.08 3.80 -11.39
CA GLY A 63 -4.56 3.82 -12.77
C GLY A 63 -5.99 3.36 -13.02
N SER A 64 -6.53 2.48 -12.17
CA SER A 64 -7.87 1.90 -12.38
C SER A 64 -8.56 1.58 -11.05
N PRO A 65 -9.91 1.70 -10.97
CA PRO A 65 -10.68 1.24 -9.81
C PRO A 65 -10.58 -0.27 -9.56
N GLU A 66 -10.18 -1.06 -10.55
CA GLU A 66 -9.95 -2.51 -10.43
C GLU A 66 -8.59 -2.86 -9.80
N VAL A 67 -7.83 -1.84 -9.40
CA VAL A 67 -6.53 -2.02 -8.73
C VAL A 67 -6.69 -1.76 -7.24
N ILE A 68 -6.17 -2.70 -6.44
CA ILE A 68 -5.96 -2.51 -5.01
C ILE A 68 -4.47 -2.54 -4.69
N ILE A 69 -4.04 -1.59 -3.85
CA ILE A 69 -2.65 -1.41 -3.45
C ILE A 69 -2.57 -1.54 -1.94
N PHE A 70 -1.78 -2.48 -1.46
CA PHE A 70 -1.41 -2.60 -0.06
C PHE A 70 -0.02 -1.98 0.12
N ALA A 71 0.01 -0.81 0.75
CA ALA A 71 1.25 -0.17 1.19
C ALA A 71 1.65 -0.76 2.55
N VAL A 72 2.60 -1.70 2.55
CA VAL A 72 3.08 -2.38 3.75
C VAL A 72 4.25 -1.60 4.32
N VAL A 73 4.09 -1.05 5.52
CA VAL A 73 5.11 -0.24 6.21
C VAL A 73 5.43 -0.78 7.60
N ALA A 74 6.52 -0.30 8.19
CA ALA A 74 6.85 -0.58 9.58
C ALA A 74 5.73 -0.06 10.52
N SER A 75 5.56 -0.70 11.68
CA SER A 75 4.42 -0.46 12.57
C SER A 75 4.35 0.97 13.10
N ASP A 76 5.50 1.54 13.44
CA ASP A 76 5.68 2.93 13.85
C ASP A 76 5.42 3.95 12.72
N HIS A 77 5.47 3.52 11.45
CA HIS A 77 5.24 4.38 10.29
C HIS A 77 3.80 4.38 9.81
N LYS A 78 2.99 3.39 10.21
CA LYS A 78 1.64 3.16 9.70
C LYS A 78 0.75 4.40 9.76
N SER A 79 0.73 5.09 10.91
CA SER A 79 -0.12 6.28 11.07
C SER A 79 0.31 7.41 10.14
N LYS A 80 1.61 7.73 10.13
CA LYS A 80 2.18 8.77 9.28
C LYS A 80 1.93 8.51 7.80
N MET A 81 2.15 7.27 7.35
CA MET A 81 1.89 6.88 5.97
C MET A 81 0.39 6.96 5.63
N LYS A 82 -0.49 6.57 6.55
CA LYS A 82 -1.95 6.69 6.35
C LYS A 82 -2.38 8.15 6.20
N ASP A 83 -1.85 9.04 7.05
CA ASP A 83 -2.11 10.47 6.96
C ASP A 83 -1.56 11.05 5.65
N PHE A 84 -0.36 10.63 5.26
CA PHE A 84 0.28 11.04 4.02
C PHE A 84 -0.53 10.63 2.77
N VAL A 85 -0.98 9.38 2.71
CA VAL A 85 -1.85 8.87 1.63
C VAL A 85 -3.19 9.61 1.62
N LYS A 86 -3.78 9.91 2.78
CA LYS A 86 -5.05 10.64 2.86
C LYS A 86 -4.91 12.09 2.39
N GLU A 87 -3.85 12.78 2.78
CA GLU A 87 -3.57 14.16 2.38
C GLU A 87 -3.26 14.23 0.88
N LYS A 88 -2.28 13.45 0.42
CA LYS A 88 -1.83 13.49 -0.98
C LYS A 88 -2.84 12.86 -1.93
N GLY A 89 -3.52 11.80 -1.52
CA GLY A 89 -4.51 11.11 -2.35
C GLY A 89 -5.73 11.96 -2.69
N ARG A 90 -6.11 12.90 -1.80
CA ARG A 90 -7.15 13.90 -2.10
C ARG A 90 -6.70 14.93 -3.13
N LYS A 91 -5.41 15.28 -3.12
CA LYS A 91 -4.84 16.28 -4.04
C LYS A 91 -4.55 15.71 -5.42
N GLU A 92 -4.19 14.43 -5.50
CA GLU A 92 -3.70 13.77 -6.72
C GLU A 92 -4.71 12.78 -7.34
N GLU A 93 -5.96 12.73 -6.84
CA GLU A 93 -7.07 11.90 -7.35
C GLU A 93 -6.70 10.42 -7.59
N LEU A 94 -6.47 9.69 -6.50
CA LEU A 94 -6.27 8.24 -6.59
C LEU A 94 -7.51 7.53 -7.14
N ARG A 95 -7.33 6.75 -8.21
CA ARG A 95 -8.35 5.88 -8.79
C ARG A 95 -8.32 4.48 -8.18
N SER A 96 -7.13 4.02 -7.82
CA SER A 96 -6.92 2.73 -7.15
C SER A 96 -7.28 2.80 -5.67
N THR A 97 -7.73 1.68 -5.10
CA THR A 97 -7.91 1.57 -3.64
C THR A 97 -6.55 1.40 -2.98
N VAL A 98 -6.19 2.27 -2.03
CA VAL A 98 -4.91 2.18 -1.29
C VAL A 98 -5.18 1.86 0.19
N ILE A 99 -4.57 0.78 0.68
CA ILE A 99 -4.65 0.34 2.06
C ILE A 99 -3.26 0.38 2.67
N VAL A 100 -3.08 1.19 3.71
CA VAL A 100 -1.84 1.22 4.49
C VAL A 100 -1.93 0.18 5.61
N THR A 101 -0.99 -0.74 5.63
CA THR A 101 -0.94 -1.84 6.61
C THR A 101 0.50 -2.10 7.09
N THR A 102 0.66 -3.06 8.00
CA THR A 102 1.96 -3.54 8.49
C THR A 102 2.08 -5.02 8.21
N GLN A 103 3.29 -5.58 8.32
CA GLN A 103 3.52 -7.01 8.09
C GLN A 103 2.58 -7.89 8.94
N ASN A 104 2.38 -7.55 10.22
CA ASN A 104 1.57 -8.33 11.17
C ASN A 104 0.07 -8.29 10.86
N HIS A 105 -0.40 -7.26 10.17
CA HIS A 105 -1.82 -7.08 9.84
C HIS A 105 -2.09 -7.29 8.34
N LEU A 106 -1.08 -7.71 7.57
CA LEU A 106 -1.20 -7.86 6.12
C LEU A 106 -2.29 -8.88 5.78
N GLN A 107 -2.24 -10.07 6.37
CA GLN A 107 -3.21 -11.13 6.07
C GLN A 107 -4.65 -10.74 6.41
N GLU A 108 -4.88 -10.16 7.59
CA GLU A 108 -6.20 -9.68 8.01
C GLU A 108 -6.77 -8.68 6.99
N LYS A 109 -5.93 -7.77 6.49
CA LYS A 109 -6.36 -6.77 5.51
C LYS A 109 -6.59 -7.38 4.13
N ILE A 110 -5.80 -8.38 3.72
CA ILE A 110 -6.07 -9.13 2.48
C ILE A 110 -7.46 -9.79 2.59
N ASN A 111 -7.70 -10.54 3.66
CA ASN A 111 -8.97 -11.26 3.87
C ASN A 111 -10.18 -10.31 3.90
N SER A 112 -10.02 -9.13 4.49
CA SER A 112 -11.14 -8.19 4.68
C SER A 112 -11.43 -7.31 3.48
N ASN A 113 -10.46 -7.09 2.58
CA ASN A 113 -10.58 -6.09 1.51
C ASN A 113 -10.50 -6.69 0.11
N LEU A 114 -9.81 -7.82 -0.06
CA LEU A 114 -9.68 -8.44 -1.37
C LEU A 114 -10.99 -9.13 -1.75
N ASN A 115 -11.53 -8.77 -2.91
CA ASN A 115 -12.76 -9.32 -3.45
C ASN A 115 -12.73 -9.24 -4.98
N LYS A 116 -13.76 -9.80 -5.63
CA LYS A 116 -13.83 -9.98 -7.09
C LYS A 116 -13.87 -8.67 -7.90
N LYS A 117 -14.03 -7.50 -7.28
CA LYS A 117 -13.97 -6.21 -7.99
C LYS A 117 -12.56 -5.83 -8.45
N TYR A 118 -11.54 -6.45 -7.85
CA TYR A 118 -10.15 -6.15 -8.15
C TYR A 118 -9.59 -7.18 -9.13
N ALA A 119 -9.03 -6.71 -10.23
CA ALA A 119 -8.30 -7.55 -11.19
C ALA A 119 -6.82 -7.67 -10.78
N THR A 120 -6.27 -6.61 -10.18
CA THR A 120 -4.84 -6.49 -9.85
C THR A 120 -4.62 -6.10 -8.39
N LEU A 121 -3.68 -6.77 -7.75
CA LEU A 121 -3.18 -6.50 -6.41
C LEU A 121 -1.70 -6.09 -6.48
N TYR A 122 -1.37 -4.93 -5.90
CA TYR A 122 0.01 -4.54 -5.64
C TYR A 122 0.33 -4.63 -4.15
N LEU A 123 1.34 -5.41 -3.78
CA LEU A 123 1.97 -5.39 -2.47
C LEU A 123 3.22 -4.51 -2.55
N LEU A 124 3.09 -3.25 -2.12
CA LEU A 124 4.17 -2.27 -2.13
C LEU A 124 4.76 -2.15 -0.73
N VAL A 125 5.95 -2.68 -0.54
CA VAL A 125 6.55 -2.88 0.78
C VAL A 125 7.63 -1.84 1.03
N SER A 126 7.63 -1.18 2.18
CA SER A 126 8.70 -0.25 2.58
C SER A 126 10.01 -1.00 2.81
N SER A 127 11.14 -0.37 2.50
CA SER A 127 12.50 -0.87 2.81
C SER A 127 12.71 -1.28 4.27
N ASN A 128 11.95 -0.71 5.21
CA ASN A 128 12.08 -1.00 6.64
C ASN A 128 11.27 -2.23 7.08
N VAL A 129 10.62 -2.91 6.14
CA VAL A 129 9.93 -4.18 6.37
C VAL A 129 10.81 -5.29 5.82
N GLU A 130 11.41 -6.06 6.70
CA GLU A 130 12.37 -7.11 6.33
C GLU A 130 11.68 -8.37 5.78
N ARG A 131 10.48 -8.70 6.28
CA ARG A 131 9.75 -9.94 5.97
C ARG A 131 8.27 -9.67 5.76
N ILE A 132 7.68 -10.35 4.78
CA ILE A 132 6.23 -10.48 4.65
C ILE A 132 5.82 -11.94 4.45
N THR A 133 4.60 -12.23 4.91
CA THR A 133 3.91 -13.50 4.70
C THR A 133 2.49 -13.16 4.25
N TYR A 134 1.98 -13.87 3.25
CA TYR A 134 0.62 -13.66 2.74
C TYR A 134 0.03 -14.94 2.16
N GLU A 135 -1.28 -15.04 2.23
CA GLU A 135 -2.12 -15.98 1.50
C GLU A 135 -3.09 -15.15 0.66
N ILE A 136 -2.86 -15.15 -0.66
CA ILE A 136 -3.68 -14.40 -1.60
C ILE A 136 -4.63 -15.38 -2.29
N PRO A 137 -5.95 -15.27 -2.07
CA PRO A 137 -6.91 -16.10 -2.77
C PRO A 137 -6.91 -15.80 -4.27
N GLY A 138 -7.28 -16.79 -5.10
CA GLY A 138 -7.36 -16.66 -6.56
C GLY A 138 -8.53 -15.81 -7.07
N VAL A 139 -8.92 -14.78 -6.32
CA VAL A 139 -9.95 -13.80 -6.73
C VAL A 139 -9.35 -12.66 -7.55
N VAL A 140 -8.04 -12.44 -7.45
CA VAL A 140 -7.28 -11.46 -8.26
C VAL A 140 -6.39 -12.20 -9.25
N LYS A 141 -6.34 -11.69 -10.48
CA LYS A 141 -5.60 -12.32 -11.59
C LYS A 141 -4.14 -11.92 -11.64
N ASP A 142 -3.83 -10.68 -11.28
CA ASP A 142 -2.47 -10.16 -11.32
C ASP A 142 -2.02 -9.72 -9.93
N VAL A 143 -0.92 -10.29 -9.45
CA VAL A 143 -0.29 -9.92 -8.18
C VAL A 143 1.13 -9.44 -8.45
N GLN A 144 1.47 -8.25 -7.97
CA GLN A 144 2.83 -7.74 -8.03
C GLN A 144 3.32 -7.37 -6.65
N VAL A 145 4.43 -7.96 -6.23
CA VAL A 145 5.09 -7.69 -4.96
C VAL A 145 6.36 -6.92 -5.24
N ALA A 146 6.51 -5.75 -4.63
CA ALA A 146 7.66 -4.90 -4.86
C ALA A 146 8.17 -4.23 -3.58
N LEU A 147 9.48 -4.18 -3.45
CA LEU A 147 10.17 -3.40 -2.43
C LEU A 147 10.31 -1.95 -2.90
N CYS A 148 9.90 -1.01 -2.06
CA CYS A 148 9.97 0.42 -2.28
C CYS A 148 11.28 0.94 -1.69
N THR A 149 12.36 0.75 -2.44
CA THR A 149 13.70 1.13 -2.00
C THR A 149 13.97 2.60 -2.32
N PRO A 150 14.45 3.42 -1.35
CA PRO A 150 15.10 4.68 -1.65
C PRO A 150 16.33 4.45 -2.54
N PRO A 151 16.70 5.41 -3.41
CA PRO A 151 17.91 5.28 -4.21
C PRO A 151 19.14 5.09 -3.32
N GLY A 152 20.00 4.12 -3.65
CA GLY A 152 21.30 3.89 -3.01
C GLY A 152 21.35 2.85 -1.89
N ARG A 153 20.26 2.14 -1.58
CA ARG A 153 20.28 1.02 -0.62
C ARG A 153 20.05 -0.34 -1.30
N PRO A 154 20.91 -1.34 -1.07
CA PRO A 154 20.65 -2.72 -1.51
C PRO A 154 19.75 -3.41 -0.49
N ASP A 155 18.51 -2.94 -0.33
CA ASP A 155 17.56 -3.55 0.58
C ASP A 155 16.98 -4.83 -0.05
N LYS A 156 16.77 -5.86 0.77
CA LYS A 156 16.21 -7.14 0.34
C LYS A 156 14.97 -7.47 1.16
N LEU A 157 13.86 -7.76 0.48
CA LEU A 157 12.62 -8.20 1.09
C LEU A 157 12.56 -9.72 1.14
N ARG A 158 12.48 -10.29 2.34
CA ARG A 158 12.21 -11.70 2.54
C ARG A 158 10.72 -11.98 2.36
N ILE A 159 10.41 -12.90 1.46
CA ILE A 159 9.08 -13.51 1.35
C ILE A 159 9.14 -14.87 2.03
N ASP A 160 8.24 -15.07 2.98
CA ASP A 160 8.14 -16.31 3.73
C ASP A 160 7.74 -17.48 2.82
N SER A 161 8.35 -18.65 3.02
CA SER A 161 8.04 -19.86 2.25
C SER A 161 6.60 -20.34 2.46
N SER A 162 5.96 -19.95 3.57
CA SER A 162 4.53 -20.19 3.80
C SER A 162 3.61 -19.33 2.93
N SER A 163 4.12 -18.33 2.21
CA SER A 163 3.29 -17.43 1.40
C SER A 163 2.66 -18.16 0.21
N THR A 164 1.36 -17.98 -0.01
CA THR A 164 0.61 -18.63 -1.09
C THR A 164 -0.11 -17.64 -1.99
N TYR A 165 -0.30 -18.06 -3.24
CA TYR A 165 -1.20 -17.45 -4.20
C TYR A 165 -2.07 -18.55 -4.82
N CYS A 166 -3.39 -18.34 -4.89
CA CYS A 166 -4.34 -19.35 -5.34
C CYS A 166 -4.16 -20.71 -4.62
N GLY A 167 -3.89 -20.68 -3.30
CA GLY A 167 -3.68 -21.87 -2.47
C GLY A 167 -2.35 -22.60 -2.72
N ILE A 168 -1.45 -22.05 -3.53
CA ILE A 168 -0.19 -22.71 -3.88
C ILE A 168 0.99 -21.83 -3.48
N LYS A 169 2.05 -22.49 -3.02
CA LYS A 169 3.28 -21.85 -2.57
C LYS A 169 3.84 -20.90 -3.62
N THR A 170 4.12 -19.68 -3.19
CA THR A 170 4.43 -18.58 -4.12
C THR A 170 5.78 -18.77 -4.80
N TYR A 171 6.77 -19.31 -4.09
CA TYR A 171 8.09 -19.59 -4.66
C TYR A 171 8.05 -20.65 -5.77
N ALA A 172 7.07 -21.56 -5.74
CA ALA A 172 6.89 -22.63 -6.72
C ALA A 172 6.08 -22.16 -7.95
N TRP A 173 5.59 -20.91 -7.96
CA TRP A 173 4.67 -20.44 -8.99
C TRP A 173 5.31 -20.39 -10.38
N THR A 174 6.60 -20.09 -10.46
CA THR A 174 7.35 -20.01 -11.72
C THR A 174 7.63 -21.38 -12.34
N GLN A 175 7.60 -22.45 -11.54
CA GLN A 175 7.94 -23.83 -11.94
C GLN A 175 6.74 -24.61 -12.50
N ARG A 176 5.58 -23.97 -12.64
CA ARG A 176 4.35 -24.65 -13.05
C ARG A 176 4.31 -25.06 -14.51
N ALA A 177 3.62 -26.17 -14.76
CA ALA A 177 3.16 -26.58 -16.08
C ALA A 177 2.18 -25.55 -16.68
N ASP A 178 2.18 -25.43 -18.02
CA ASP A 178 1.44 -24.40 -18.75
C ASP A 178 -0.08 -24.39 -18.50
N SER A 179 -0.66 -25.47 -17.97
CA SER A 179 -2.09 -25.56 -17.65
C SER A 179 -2.57 -24.51 -16.63
N THR A 180 -1.72 -24.10 -15.68
CA THR A 180 -2.07 -23.04 -14.71
C THR A 180 -1.76 -21.65 -15.23
N ARG A 181 -0.84 -21.49 -16.20
CA ARG A 181 -0.65 -20.23 -16.95
C ARG A 181 -1.88 -19.92 -17.82
N LYS A 182 -2.57 -20.94 -18.34
CA LYS A 182 -3.83 -20.78 -19.10
C LYS A 182 -4.96 -20.16 -18.29
N SER A 183 -4.90 -20.16 -16.96
CA SER A 183 -5.93 -19.54 -16.12
C SER A 183 -5.88 -18.00 -16.11
N GLY A 184 -4.84 -17.39 -16.71
CA GLY A 184 -4.63 -15.95 -16.70
C GLY A 184 -4.23 -15.37 -15.33
N HIS A 185 -3.86 -16.23 -14.38
CA HIS A 185 -3.35 -15.82 -13.07
C HIS A 185 -1.83 -15.70 -13.10
N GLN A 186 -1.31 -14.60 -12.57
CA GLN A 186 0.12 -14.33 -12.50
C GLN A 186 0.50 -13.67 -11.17
N ILE A 187 1.68 -14.02 -10.69
CA ILE A 187 2.33 -13.32 -9.58
C ILE A 187 3.77 -13.00 -9.98
N LEU A 188 4.20 -11.77 -9.73
CA LEU A 188 5.53 -11.27 -10.03
C LEU A 188 6.14 -10.66 -8.77
N HIS A 189 7.40 -10.95 -8.54
CA HIS A 189 8.21 -10.35 -7.48
C HIS A 189 9.28 -9.47 -8.10
N SER A 190 9.35 -8.21 -7.68
CA SER A 190 10.37 -7.29 -8.17
C SER A 190 11.76 -7.72 -7.72
N GLU A 191 12.77 -7.14 -8.35
CA GLU A 191 14.14 -7.16 -7.82
C GLU A 191 14.16 -6.75 -6.34
N GLY A 192 15.04 -7.41 -5.57
CA GLY A 192 15.14 -7.28 -4.12
C GLY A 192 14.25 -8.24 -3.33
N CYS A 193 13.24 -8.86 -3.94
CA CYS A 193 12.45 -9.90 -3.29
C CYS A 193 13.19 -11.26 -3.34
N TYR A 194 13.22 -12.00 -2.23
CA TYR A 194 13.80 -13.34 -2.19
C TYR A 194 13.03 -14.25 -1.24
N PHE A 195 13.11 -15.56 -1.48
CA PHE A 195 12.57 -16.58 -0.60
C PHE A 195 13.68 -17.14 0.27
N ASN A 196 13.40 -17.31 1.56
CA ASN A 196 14.32 -17.98 2.47
C ASN A 196 13.71 -19.31 2.93
N PHE A 197 14.39 -20.40 2.58
CA PHE A 197 14.01 -21.77 2.90
C PHE A 197 14.83 -22.36 4.06
N SER A 198 15.65 -21.57 4.75
CA SER A 198 16.46 -22.06 5.88
C SER A 198 15.61 -22.66 7.01
N ASP A 199 14.34 -22.29 7.10
CA ASP A 199 13.41 -22.79 8.11
C ASP A 199 12.75 -24.12 7.68
N ASP A 200 12.87 -24.52 6.39
CA ASP A 200 12.31 -25.74 5.81
C ASP A 200 13.24 -26.30 4.72
N MET A 201 14.29 -26.99 5.16
CA MET A 201 15.32 -27.54 4.28
C MET A 201 14.79 -28.68 3.39
N ASP A 202 13.76 -29.40 3.82
CA ASP A 202 13.13 -30.45 3.03
C ASP A 202 12.40 -29.85 1.81
N GLU A 203 11.70 -28.73 2.01
CA GLU A 203 11.07 -27.95 0.94
C GLU A 203 12.13 -27.37 -0.03
N ALA A 204 13.28 -26.94 0.49
CA ALA A 204 14.41 -26.51 -0.35
C ALA A 204 14.93 -27.65 -1.24
N VAL A 205 15.11 -28.85 -0.68
CA VAL A 205 15.60 -30.02 -1.42
C VAL A 205 14.64 -30.41 -2.54
N GLN A 206 13.33 -30.38 -2.29
CA GLN A 206 12.32 -30.70 -3.33
C GLN A 206 12.37 -29.76 -4.54
N LEU A 207 12.77 -28.49 -4.35
CA LEU A 207 12.92 -27.55 -5.47
C LEU A 207 14.10 -27.83 -6.39
N PHE A 208 15.12 -28.53 -5.88
CA PHE A 208 16.35 -28.83 -6.61
C PHE A 208 16.41 -30.27 -7.13
N GLN A 209 15.43 -31.12 -6.77
CA GLN A 209 15.32 -32.43 -7.39
C GLN A 209 14.82 -32.27 -8.82
N PRO A 210 15.51 -32.85 -9.83
CA PRO A 210 14.97 -32.95 -11.17
C PRO A 210 13.59 -33.61 -11.07
N ILE A 211 12.59 -33.05 -11.75
CA ILE A 211 11.33 -33.74 -11.99
C ILE A 211 11.69 -34.96 -12.83
N THR A 212 12.08 -36.04 -12.16
CA THR A 212 12.25 -37.35 -12.75
C THR A 212 10.83 -37.72 -13.14
N GLY A 213 10.53 -37.54 -14.43
CA GLY A 213 9.22 -37.85 -14.98
C GLY A 213 8.88 -39.25 -14.52
N SER A 214 7.80 -39.35 -13.71
CA SER A 214 7.21 -40.64 -13.39
C SER A 214 6.71 -41.22 -14.71
N ASP A 215 7.58 -42.03 -15.28
CA ASP A 215 7.32 -43.22 -16.07
C ASP A 215 5.90 -43.30 -16.66
N MET A 216 5.75 -42.70 -17.83
CA MET A 216 4.62 -42.90 -18.72
C MET A 216 5.09 -43.78 -19.88
N SER A 217 5.49 -45.05 -19.64
CA SER A 217 5.44 -46.11 -20.67
C SER A 217 5.99 -47.45 -20.18
N ALA A 218 5.25 -48.20 -19.36
CA ALA A 218 5.52 -49.64 -19.19
C ALA A 218 4.33 -50.44 -18.68
N GLU A 219 3.17 -50.43 -19.36
CA GLU A 219 2.22 -51.56 -19.31
C GLU A 219 1.09 -51.40 -20.33
N ARG A 220 1.34 -51.83 -21.57
CA ARG A 220 0.29 -52.24 -22.53
C ARG A 220 0.91 -53.06 -23.66
N LEU A 221 1.45 -54.22 -23.29
CA LEU A 221 1.78 -55.31 -24.23
C LEU A 221 1.40 -56.65 -23.59
N SER A 222 0.10 -56.91 -23.47
CA SER A 222 -0.42 -58.24 -23.17
C SER A 222 -1.88 -58.42 -23.60
N GLU A 223 -2.27 -57.91 -24.78
CA GLU A 223 -3.52 -58.31 -25.45
C GLU A 223 -3.33 -58.36 -26.97
N GLN A 224 -2.47 -59.27 -27.42
CA GLN A 224 -2.49 -59.80 -28.79
C GLN A 224 -1.70 -61.10 -28.75
N PHE A 225 -2.34 -62.19 -28.30
CA PHE A 225 -2.04 -63.61 -28.50
C PHE A 225 -2.75 -64.38 -27.38
N GLY A 226 -4.04 -64.64 -27.60
CA GLY A 226 -4.95 -65.40 -26.75
C GLY A 226 -6.29 -65.49 -27.43
#